data_AF-A0A1I3V167-F1
#
_entry.id   AF-A0A1I3V167-F1
#
_cell.length_a   1.000
_cell.length_b   1.000
_cell.length_c   1.000
_cell.angle_alpha   90.00
_cell.angle_beta   90.00
_cell.angle_gamma   90.00
#
_symmetry.space_group_name_H-M   'P 1'
#
loop_
_entity.id
_entity.type
_entity.pdbx_description
1 polymer ?
#
loop_
_entity_poly.entity_id
_entity_poly.type
_entity_poly.pdbx_seq_one_letter_code
_entity_poly.pdbx_strand_id
1 'polypeptide(L)'
;MSETDNTAHLASQPHERMMFNIAIFHFLLPAVLFATENLWLIFGVPVACSLMMILSIWVQAHRPANKTELVLAHWQCAWRRSRFLIVSYIVSLILFVIAWGVLQGQEDANMRMIQLAVVGWFCLIPISLTVVGLIILETSALAQARRGIMPQQMRL
;
A
#
# COMPACT_ATOMS: atom_id res chain seq x y z
N MET A 1 -19.30 25.78 8.91
CA MET A 1 -18.25 24.79 9.19
C MET A 1 -17.26 25.45 10.13
N SER A 2 -17.11 24.98 11.37
CA SER A 2 -16.14 25.58 12.29
C SER A 2 -14.72 25.32 11.81
N GLU A 3 -13.78 26.20 12.14
CA GLU A 3 -12.36 26.07 11.76
C GLU A 3 -11.78 24.71 12.19
N THR A 4 -12.21 24.21 13.35
CA THR A 4 -11.89 22.87 13.87
C THR A 4 -12.36 21.72 12.98
N ASP A 5 -13.58 21.80 12.43
CA ASP A 5 -14.15 20.78 11.55
C ASP A 5 -13.38 20.69 10.21
N ASN A 6 -12.95 21.85 9.70
CA ASN A 6 -12.08 21.91 8.52
C ASN A 6 -10.72 21.25 8.76
N THR A 7 -10.09 21.49 9.92
CA THR A 7 -8.79 20.87 10.24
C THR A 7 -8.88 19.36 10.44
N ALA A 8 -9.97 18.86 11.05
CA ALA A 8 -10.19 17.43 11.24
C ALA A 8 -10.42 16.69 9.91
N HIS A 9 -11.17 17.32 8.99
CA HIS A 9 -11.32 16.81 7.63
C HIS A 9 -9.98 16.80 6.87
N LEU A 10 -9.19 17.86 6.95
CA LEU A 10 -7.86 17.90 6.33
C LEU A 10 -6.90 16.84 6.92
N ALA A 11 -7.07 16.49 8.20
CA ALA A 11 -6.30 15.43 8.86
C ALA A 11 -6.72 14.02 8.45
N SER A 12 -7.95 13.82 7.95
CA SER A 12 -8.44 12.52 7.47
C SER A 12 -7.94 12.18 6.05
N GLN A 13 -7.69 13.20 5.22
CA GLN A 13 -7.21 13.05 3.84
C GLN A 13 -6.06 12.07 3.62
N PRO A 14 -4.96 12.06 4.40
CA PRO A 14 -3.87 11.11 4.20
C PRO A 14 -4.33 9.65 4.36
N HIS A 15 -5.23 9.38 5.30
CA HIS A 15 -5.76 8.04 5.56
C HIS A 15 -6.75 7.60 4.48
N GLU A 16 -7.61 8.52 4.01
CA GLU A 16 -8.52 8.25 2.89
C GLU A 16 -7.75 7.92 1.61
N ARG A 17 -6.63 8.61 1.37
CA ARG A 17 -5.72 8.30 0.26
C ARG A 17 -5.11 6.91 0.40
N MET A 18 -4.68 6.53 1.59
CA MET A 18 -4.11 5.20 1.81
C MET A 18 -5.17 4.09 1.62
N MET A 19 -6.40 4.31 2.11
CA MET A 19 -7.51 3.38 1.89
C MET A 19 -7.90 3.28 0.41
N PHE A 20 -7.93 4.40 -0.31
CA PHE A 20 -8.18 4.42 -1.75
C PHE A 20 -7.07 3.70 -2.53
N ASN A 21 -5.80 3.94 -2.17
CA ASN A 21 -4.65 3.24 -2.75
C ASN A 21 -4.83 1.72 -2.66
N ILE A 22 -5.15 1.22 -1.47
CA ILE A 22 -5.39 -0.20 -1.21
C ILE A 22 -6.59 -0.70 -2.03
N ALA A 23 -7.75 -0.06 -1.91
CA ALA A 23 -8.98 -0.51 -2.56
C ALA A 23 -8.84 -0.58 -4.09
N ILE A 24 -8.25 0.45 -4.70
CA ILE A 24 -8.14 0.54 -6.15
C ILE A 24 -6.98 -0.29 -6.68
N PHE A 25 -5.77 -0.12 -6.14
CA PHE A 25 -4.59 -0.72 -6.74
C PHE A 25 -4.30 -2.15 -6.26
N HIS A 26 -4.89 -2.61 -5.15
CA HIS A 26 -4.68 -3.98 -4.68
C HIS A 26 -5.89 -4.88 -4.87
N PHE A 27 -7.08 -4.33 -5.09
CA PHE A 27 -8.29 -5.11 -5.33
C PHE A 27 -8.89 -4.84 -6.71
N LEU A 28 -9.32 -3.61 -6.99
CA LEU A 28 -10.10 -3.32 -8.21
C LEU A 28 -9.28 -3.43 -9.50
N LEU A 29 -8.12 -2.78 -9.55
CA LEU A 29 -7.32 -2.69 -10.77
C LEU A 29 -6.75 -4.05 -11.20
N PRO A 30 -6.17 -4.88 -10.30
CA PRO A 30 -5.79 -6.25 -10.66
C PRO A 30 -6.99 -7.07 -11.17
N ALA A 31 -8.17 -6.94 -10.57
CA ALA A 31 -9.36 -7.67 -10.99
C ALA A 31 -9.83 -7.28 -12.41
N VAL A 32 -9.78 -5.99 -12.76
CA VAL A 32 -10.09 -5.51 -14.11
C VAL A 32 -9.03 -5.98 -15.12
N LEU A 33 -7.75 -5.89 -14.75
CA LEU A 33 -6.64 -6.29 -15.62
C LEU A 33 -6.54 -7.81 -15.79
N PHE A 34 -7.20 -8.60 -14.94
CA PHE A 34 -7.24 -10.05 -15.06
C PHE A 34 -7.78 -10.51 -16.43
N ALA A 35 -8.73 -9.77 -17.01
CA ALA A 35 -9.29 -10.02 -18.33
C ALA A 35 -8.27 -9.88 -19.48
N THR A 36 -7.11 -9.27 -19.24
CA THR A 36 -6.06 -9.11 -20.26
C THR A 36 -5.14 -10.33 -20.38
N GLU A 37 -5.23 -11.27 -19.43
CA GLU A 37 -4.36 -12.46 -19.30
C GLU A 37 -2.85 -12.15 -19.27
N ASN A 38 -2.49 -10.87 -19.14
CA ASN A 38 -1.11 -10.42 -19.15
C ASN A 38 -0.63 -10.16 -17.72
N LEU A 39 0.19 -11.08 -17.19
CA LEU A 39 0.72 -11.02 -15.83
C LEU A 39 1.48 -9.71 -15.54
N TRP A 40 2.22 -9.18 -16.52
CA TRP A 40 2.93 -7.91 -16.35
C TRP A 40 1.98 -6.75 -16.14
N LEU A 41 0.85 -6.72 -16.84
CA LEU A 41 -0.18 -5.71 -16.62
C LEU A 41 -0.86 -5.91 -15.27
N ILE A 42 -1.28 -7.14 -14.96
CA ILE A 42 -2.02 -7.48 -13.73
C ILE A 42 -1.25 -7.09 -12.46
N PHE A 43 0.07 -7.25 -12.42
CA PHE A 43 0.87 -6.97 -11.22
C PHE A 43 1.70 -5.70 -11.33
N GLY A 44 2.31 -5.45 -12.49
CA GLY A 44 3.23 -4.32 -12.67
C GLY A 44 2.51 -2.97 -12.61
N VAL A 45 1.38 -2.84 -13.32
CA VAL A 45 0.64 -1.56 -13.37
C VAL A 45 0.11 -1.18 -11.99
N PRO A 46 -0.57 -2.06 -11.22
CA PRO A 46 -1.10 -1.65 -9.92
C PRO A 46 -0.02 -1.35 -8.89
N VAL A 47 1.10 -2.09 -8.88
CA VAL A 47 2.25 -1.76 -8.01
C VAL A 47 2.84 -0.40 -8.39
N ALA A 48 3.03 -0.13 -9.69
CA ALA A 48 3.56 1.16 -10.14
C ALA A 48 2.63 2.33 -9.76
N CYS A 49 1.32 2.20 -10.01
CA CYS A 49 0.34 3.21 -9.61
C CYS A 49 0.28 3.39 -8.08
N SER A 50 0.40 2.30 -7.32
CA SER A 50 0.42 2.38 -5.87
C SER A 50 1.66 3.12 -5.35
N LEU A 51 2.85 2.85 -5.93
CA LEU A 51 4.07 3.58 -5.60
C LEU A 51 3.94 5.07 -5.91
N MET A 52 3.32 5.45 -7.03
CA MET A 52 3.04 6.86 -7.35
C MET A 52 2.15 7.51 -6.28
N MET A 53 1.13 6.80 -5.79
CA MET A 53 0.26 7.31 -4.74
C MET A 53 0.99 7.45 -3.40
N ILE A 54 1.84 6.49 -3.04
CA ILE A 54 2.71 6.56 -1.85
C ILE A 54 3.70 7.73 -1.96
N LEU A 55 4.28 7.98 -3.13
CA LEU A 55 5.13 9.15 -3.38
C LEU A 55 4.36 10.46 -3.15
N SER A 56 3.09 10.53 -3.55
CA SER A 56 2.26 11.71 -3.28
C SER A 56 2.05 11.96 -1.77
N ILE A 57 1.95 10.89 -0.97
CA ILE A 57 1.86 10.96 0.50
C ILE A 57 3.19 11.43 1.09
N TRP A 58 4.30 10.87 0.61
CA TRP A 58 5.64 11.27 1.01
C TRP A 58 5.89 12.77 0.80
N VAL A 59 5.59 13.28 -0.40
CA VAL A 59 5.75 14.69 -0.72
C VAL A 59 4.94 15.58 0.24
N GLN A 60 3.70 15.21 0.55
CA GLN A 60 2.88 15.99 1.48
C GLN A 60 3.31 15.87 2.95
N ALA A 61 3.85 14.73 3.36
CA ALA A 61 4.38 14.53 4.71
C ALA A 61 5.64 15.36 5.01
N HIS A 62 6.41 15.72 3.97
CA HIS A 62 7.64 16.51 4.09
C HIS A 62 7.47 17.97 3.68
N ARG A 63 6.24 18.41 3.36
CA ARG A 63 5.92 19.81 3.03
C ARG A 63 5.09 20.42 4.17
N PRO A 64 5.74 21.04 5.19
CA PRO A 64 5.04 21.64 6.33
C PRO A 64 4.31 22.94 5.97
N ALA A 65 4.65 23.58 4.86
CA ALA A 65 4.04 24.84 4.44
C ALA A 65 2.50 24.71 4.37
N ASN A 66 1.80 25.65 5.02
CA ASN A 66 0.34 25.78 5.02
C ASN A 66 -0.44 24.62 5.66
N LYS A 67 0.18 23.81 6.53
CA LYS A 67 -0.50 22.73 7.27
C LYS A 67 -0.48 23.02 8.77
N THR A 68 -1.60 22.79 9.45
CA THR A 68 -1.64 22.78 10.91
C THR A 68 -0.85 21.58 11.45
N GLU A 69 -0.39 21.65 12.69
CA GLU A 69 0.39 20.58 13.33
C GLU A 69 -0.35 19.23 13.30
N LEU A 70 -1.66 19.25 13.55
CA LEU A 70 -2.52 18.06 13.47
C LEU A 70 -2.48 17.43 12.06
N VAL A 71 -2.71 18.25 11.03
CA VAL A 71 -2.73 17.77 9.64
C VAL A 71 -1.37 17.18 9.27
N LEU A 72 -0.27 17.89 9.57
CA LEU A 72 1.08 17.43 9.28
C LEU A 72 1.40 16.10 10.00
N ALA A 73 1.01 15.98 11.27
CA ALA A 73 1.21 14.75 12.05
C ALA A 73 0.50 13.55 11.41
N HIS A 74 -0.73 13.72 10.90
CA HIS A 74 -1.45 12.66 10.17
C HIS A 74 -0.80 12.31 8.83
N TRP A 75 -0.27 13.27 8.08
CA TRP A 75 0.52 12.98 6.87
C TRP A 75 1.77 12.16 7.18
N GLN A 76 2.50 12.49 8.24
CA GLN A 76 3.67 11.72 8.68
C GLN A 76 3.31 10.33 9.20
N CYS A 77 2.18 10.21 9.90
CA CYS A 77 1.64 8.93 10.36
C CYS A 77 1.32 8.00 9.17
N ALA A 78 0.56 8.50 8.19
CA ALA A 78 0.24 7.76 6.99
C ALA A 78 1.50 7.37 6.20
N TRP A 79 2.47 8.28 6.05
CA TRP A 79 3.77 7.97 5.44
C TRP A 79 4.49 6.82 6.15
N ARG A 80 4.56 6.85 7.49
CA ARG A 80 5.19 5.78 8.27
C ARG A 80 4.52 4.43 8.02
N ARG A 81 3.20 4.41 7.85
CA ARG A 81 2.44 3.19 7.56
C ARG A 81 2.59 2.74 6.10
N SER A 82 2.66 3.67 5.14
CA SER A 82 2.97 3.35 3.74
C SER A 82 4.33 2.68 3.57
N ARG A 83 5.29 2.91 4.49
CA ARG A 83 6.57 2.16 4.50
C ARG A 83 6.38 0.66 4.70
N PHE A 84 5.37 0.20 5.44
CA PHE A 84 5.10 -1.24 5.55
C PHE A 84 4.77 -1.83 4.18
N LEU A 85 4.00 -1.11 3.36
CA LEU A 85 3.66 -1.54 2.01
C LEU A 85 4.88 -1.54 1.07
N ILE A 86 5.77 -0.56 1.18
CA ILE A 86 7.05 -0.56 0.44
C ILE A 86 7.91 -1.76 0.84
N VAL A 87 8.04 -2.02 2.14
CA VAL A 87 8.82 -3.15 2.66
C VAL A 87 8.24 -4.47 2.16
N SER A 88 6.92 -4.64 2.15
CA SER A 88 6.31 -5.87 1.65
C SER A 88 6.53 -6.07 0.15
N TYR A 89 6.51 -5.00 -0.66
CA TYR A 89 6.90 -5.08 -2.07
C TYR A 89 8.34 -5.55 -2.25
N ILE A 90 9.28 -4.98 -1.48
CA ILE A 90 10.69 -5.37 -1.55
C ILE A 90 10.87 -6.83 -1.14
N VAL A 91 10.24 -7.27 -0.04
CA VAL A 91 10.30 -8.65 0.43
C VAL A 91 9.73 -9.60 -0.63
N SER A 92 8.56 -9.31 -1.19
CA SER A 92 7.95 -10.11 -2.26
C SER A 92 8.82 -10.18 -3.51
N LEU A 93 9.45 -9.07 -3.91
CA LEU A 93 10.37 -9.03 -5.05
C LEU A 93 11.61 -9.89 -4.80
N ILE A 94 12.21 -9.81 -3.61
CA ILE A 94 13.38 -10.62 -3.23
C ILE A 94 13.01 -12.11 -3.26
N LEU A 95 11.86 -12.49 -2.67
CA LEU A 95 11.39 -13.87 -2.70
C LEU A 95 11.19 -14.38 -4.13
N PHE A 96 10.60 -13.56 -5.00
CA PHE A 96 10.41 -13.90 -6.40
C PHE A 96 11.73 -14.08 -7.15
N VAL A 97 12.69 -13.18 -6.97
CA VAL A 97 14.01 -13.26 -7.61
C VAL A 97 14.78 -14.51 -7.16
N ILE A 98 14.72 -14.84 -5.87
CA ILE A 98 15.33 -16.06 -5.34
C ILE A 98 14.67 -17.30 -5.95
N ALA A 99 13.33 -17.38 -5.93
CA ALA A 99 12.59 -18.49 -6.51
C ALA A 99 12.88 -18.66 -8.00
N TRP A 100 12.86 -17.55 -8.75
CA TRP A 100 13.20 -17.52 -10.16
C TRP A 100 14.61 -18.04 -10.42
N GLY A 101 15.60 -17.61 -9.61
CA GLY A 101 16.99 -18.07 -9.72
C GLY A 101 17.15 -19.56 -9.45
N VAL A 102 16.53 -20.09 -8.39
CA VAL A 102 16.56 -21.52 -8.06
C VAL A 102 15.92 -22.36 -9.16
N LEU A 103 14.79 -21.89 -9.71
CA LEU A 103 14.03 -22.61 -10.74
C LEU A 103 14.71 -22.58 -12.11
N GLN A 104 15.76 -21.79 -12.33
CA GLN A 104 16.58 -21.91 -13.55
C GLN A 104 17.30 -23.25 -13.65
N GLY A 105 17.56 -23.92 -12.54
CA GLY A 105 18.19 -25.25 -12.51
C GLY A 105 17.27 -26.41 -12.90
N GLN A 106 15.98 -26.16 -13.16
CA GLN A 106 15.05 -27.18 -13.64
C GLN A 106 15.25 -27.44 -15.14
N GLU A 107 15.56 -28.69 -15.49
CA GLU A 107 15.78 -29.12 -16.88
C GLU A 107 14.48 -29.12 -17.70
N ASP A 108 13.37 -29.50 -17.07
CA ASP A 108 12.05 -29.50 -17.72
C ASP A 108 11.42 -28.09 -17.69
N ALA A 109 11.31 -27.49 -18.87
CA ALA A 109 10.71 -26.18 -19.06
C ALA A 109 9.23 -26.12 -18.62
N ASN A 110 8.46 -27.19 -18.82
CA ASN A 110 7.04 -27.23 -18.42
C ASN A 110 6.92 -27.28 -16.90
N MET A 111 7.74 -28.11 -16.25
CA MET A 111 7.78 -28.19 -14.79
C MET A 111 8.19 -26.83 -14.18
N ARG A 112 9.20 -26.18 -14.76
CA ARG A 112 9.65 -24.84 -14.33
C ARG A 112 8.54 -23.81 -14.42
N MET A 113 7.78 -23.76 -15.51
CA MET A 113 6.68 -22.80 -15.70
C MET A 113 5.57 -23.00 -14.66
N ILE A 114 5.17 -24.25 -14.40
CA ILE A 114 4.14 -24.57 -13.40
C ILE A 114 4.63 -24.18 -12.00
N GLN A 115 5.86 -24.56 -11.63
CA GLN A 115 6.44 -24.24 -10.32
C GLN A 115 6.58 -22.73 -10.11
N LEU A 116 7.01 -21.98 -11.13
CA LEU A 116 7.07 -20.52 -11.08
C LEU A 116 5.71 -19.88 -10.89
N ALA A 117 4.67 -20.39 -11.57
CA ALA A 117 3.31 -19.90 -11.39
C ALA A 117 2.81 -20.11 -9.95
N VAL A 118 3.05 -21.29 -9.37
CA VAL A 118 2.66 -21.60 -7.98
C VAL A 118 3.45 -20.75 -6.99
N VAL A 119 4.78 -20.73 -7.09
CA VAL A 119 5.66 -19.97 -6.17
C VAL A 119 5.42 -18.47 -6.29
N GLY A 120 5.08 -17.97 -7.49
CA GLY A 120 4.69 -16.58 -7.72
C GLY A 120 3.56 -16.13 -6.79
N TRP A 121 2.52 -16.94 -6.61
CA TRP A 121 1.43 -16.63 -5.67
C TRP A 121 1.91 -16.57 -4.21
N PHE A 122 2.78 -17.50 -3.80
CA PHE A 122 3.36 -17.48 -2.45
C PHE A 122 4.22 -16.23 -2.20
N CYS A 123 4.91 -15.75 -3.23
CA CYS A 123 5.69 -14.52 -3.13
C CYS A 123 4.82 -13.28 -2.86
N LEU A 124 3.52 -13.30 -3.17
CA LEU A 124 2.60 -12.17 -2.93
C LEU A 124 2.03 -12.13 -1.50
N ILE A 125 2.16 -13.21 -0.72
CA ILE A 125 1.61 -13.30 0.65
C ILE A 125 2.03 -12.14 1.55
N PRO A 126 3.32 -11.70 1.59
CA PRO A 126 3.73 -10.56 2.40
C PRO A 126 2.94 -9.28 2.09
N ILE A 127 2.63 -9.03 0.82
CA ILE A 127 1.83 -7.88 0.39
C ILE A 127 0.41 -8.01 0.93
N SER A 128 -0.23 -9.17 0.74
CA SER A 128 -1.60 -9.43 1.20
C SER A 128 -1.75 -9.25 2.71
N LEU A 129 -0.83 -9.82 3.50
CA LEU A 129 -0.82 -9.66 4.96
C LEU A 129 -0.67 -8.18 5.38
N THR A 130 0.21 -7.47 4.69
CA THR A 130 0.44 -6.04 4.95
C THR A 130 -0.78 -5.20 4.60
N VAL A 131 -1.44 -5.50 3.48
CA VAL A 131 -2.68 -4.82 3.07
C VAL A 131 -3.77 -5.01 4.11
N VAL A 132 -4.01 -6.23 4.60
CA VAL A 132 -5.00 -6.50 5.65
C VAL A 132 -4.67 -5.72 6.93
N GLY A 133 -3.42 -5.76 7.38
CA GLY A 133 -2.98 -4.99 8.54
C GLY A 133 -3.19 -3.49 8.36
N LEU A 134 -2.85 -2.94 7.19
CA LEU A 134 -3.04 -1.53 6.88
C LEU A 134 -4.50 -1.14 6.84
N ILE A 135 -5.40 -1.96 6.29
CA ILE A 135 -6.85 -1.66 6.30
C ILE A 135 -7.34 -1.46 7.74
N ILE A 136 -6.96 -2.35 8.66
CA ILE A 136 -7.36 -2.28 10.08
C ILE A 136 -6.81 -1.00 10.71
N LEU A 137 -5.51 -0.75 10.56
CA LEU A 137 -4.83 0.41 11.14
C LEU A 137 -5.35 1.75 10.57
N GLU A 138 -5.59 1.81 9.26
CA GLU A 138 -6.06 3.01 8.56
C GLU A 138 -7.52 3.30 8.88
N THR A 139 -8.37 2.29 9.02
CA THR A 139 -9.78 2.47 9.40
C THR A 139 -9.91 3.09 10.79
N SER A 140 -9.14 2.59 11.78
CA SER A 140 -9.16 3.15 13.13
C SER A 140 -8.56 4.55 13.19
N ALA A 141 -7.49 4.80 12.44
CA ALA A 141 -6.88 6.13 12.35
C ALA A 141 -7.76 7.15 11.65
N LEU A 142 -8.47 6.74 10.59
CA LEU A 142 -9.41 7.60 9.89
C LEU A 142 -10.55 8.07 10.80
N ALA A 143 -11.12 7.15 11.58
CA ALA A 143 -12.18 7.46 12.54
C ALA A 143 -11.71 8.44 13.64
N GLN A 144 -10.45 8.32 14.07
CA GLN A 144 -9.86 9.19 15.10
C GLN A 144 -9.38 10.54 14.55
N ALA A 145 -8.87 10.59 13.32
CA ALA A 145 -8.47 11.82 12.63
C ALA A 145 -9.65 12.77 12.43
N ARG A 146 -10.83 12.22 12.06
CA ARG A 146 -12.08 12.98 11.95
C ARG A 146 -12.58 13.56 13.28
N ARG A 147 -12.08 13.06 14.40
CA ARG A 147 -12.33 13.60 15.75
C ARG A 147 -11.26 14.59 16.20
N GLY A 148 -10.26 14.87 15.36
CA GLY A 148 -9.13 15.76 15.68
C GLY A 148 -8.12 15.18 16.68
N ILE A 149 -8.10 13.85 16.86
CA ILE A 149 -7.20 13.19 17.81
C ILE A 149 -5.79 13.09 17.22
N MET A 150 -4.78 13.56 17.97
CA MET A 150 -3.38 13.48 17.55
C MET A 150 -2.90 12.02 17.40
N PRO A 151 -1.99 11.72 16.45
CA PRO A 151 -1.50 10.35 16.24
C PRO A 151 -0.87 9.67 17.45
N GLN A 152 -0.30 10.42 18.39
CA GLN A 152 0.30 9.89 19.60
C GLN A 152 -0.73 9.38 20.62
N GLN A 153 -1.97 9.84 20.51
CA GLN A 153 -3.08 9.47 21.40
C GLN A 153 -3.99 8.42 20.77
N MET A 154 -3.73 8.02 19.52
CA MET A 154 -4.56 7.06 18.81
C MET A 154 -4.50 5.68 19.47
N ARG A 155 -5.66 5.07 19.67
CA ARG A 155 -5.79 3.68 20.15
C ARG A 155 -6.23 2.77 19.01
N LEU A 156 -5.74 1.53 19.03
CA LEU A 156 -6.19 0.50 18.10
C LEU A 156 -7.57 -0.03 18.50
#